data_AF-A0A2R6C9G4-F1
#
_entry.id   AF-A0A2R6C9G4-F1
#
_cell.length_a   1.000
_cell.length_b   1.000
_cell.length_c   1.000
_cell.angle_alpha   90.00
_cell.angle_beta   90.00
_cell.angle_gamma   90.00
#
_symmetry.space_group_name_H-M   'P 1'
#
loop_
_entity.id
_entity.type
_entity.pdbx_description
1 polymer ?
#
loop_
_entity_poly.entity_id
_entity_poly.type
_entity_poly.pdbx_seq_one_letter_code
_entity_poly.pdbx_strand_id
1 'polypeptide(L)'
;MRNLALIIIAAIAILSTVVYASSVSVATSTYQAQSGVYYQVTGNIGAQGLGFTVAQSASTALAQPCTWSSGGVCTTAVTAGDWVYTVNITLENGVTPGATYTVTVSWDTGSGYVQMGSLTFTAPLTVTAGQTMNFVFDTGSTSFNAPVGIVITVA
;
A
#
# COMPACT_ATOMS: atom_id res chain seq x y z
N MET A 1 9.48 5.84 -58.20
CA MET A 1 10.16 6.48 -57.05
C MET A 1 9.19 6.97 -55.97
N ARG A 2 8.10 7.68 -56.32
CA ARG A 2 7.10 8.18 -55.35
C ARG A 2 6.49 7.10 -54.43
N ASN A 3 6.17 5.93 -54.98
CA ASN A 3 5.55 4.83 -54.21
C ASN A 3 6.54 4.17 -53.23
N LEU A 4 7.84 4.11 -53.58
CA LEU A 4 8.88 3.56 -52.71
C LEU A 4 9.11 4.47 -51.50
N ALA A 5 9.13 5.79 -51.71
CA ALA A 5 9.25 6.76 -50.64
C ALA A 5 8.09 6.68 -49.63
N LEU A 6 6.85 6.48 -50.12
CA LEU A 6 5.67 6.33 -49.26
C LEU A 6 5.73 5.06 -48.40
N ILE A 7 6.21 3.95 -48.96
CA ILE A 7 6.37 2.69 -48.22
C ILE A 7 7.42 2.83 -47.11
N ILE A 8 8.54 3.50 -47.38
CA ILE A 8 9.60 3.73 -46.40
C ILE A 8 9.11 4.62 -45.26
N ILE A 9 8.36 5.69 -45.56
CA ILE A 9 7.79 6.58 -44.54
C ILE A 9 6.79 5.82 -43.66
N ALA A 10 5.93 4.98 -44.25
CA ALA A 10 4.99 4.15 -43.50
C ALA A 10 5.70 3.16 -42.57
N ALA A 11 6.77 2.52 -43.03
CA ALA A 11 7.56 1.61 -42.21
C ALA A 11 8.18 2.35 -41.01
N ILE A 12 8.77 3.53 -41.22
CA ILE A 12 9.38 4.31 -40.13
C ILE A 12 8.33 4.73 -39.09
N ALA A 13 7.12 5.10 -39.51
CA ALA A 13 6.02 5.47 -38.61
C ALA A 13 5.51 4.28 -37.77
N ILE A 14 5.46 3.08 -38.36
CA ILE A 14 5.07 1.87 -37.63
C ILE A 14 6.17 1.47 -36.64
N LEU A 15 7.44 1.50 -37.04
CA LEU A 15 8.53 1.19 -36.13
C LEU A 15 8.62 2.21 -34.98
N SER A 16 8.42 3.51 -35.24
CA SER A 16 8.48 4.53 -34.19
C SER A 16 7.34 4.41 -33.16
N THR A 17 6.13 4.05 -33.61
CA THR A 17 4.99 3.79 -32.70
C THR A 17 5.18 2.54 -31.86
N VAL A 18 5.73 1.47 -32.44
CA VAL A 18 6.06 0.24 -31.69
C VAL A 18 7.18 0.48 -30.67
N VAL A 19 8.23 1.23 -31.04
CA VAL A 19 9.32 1.60 -30.11
C VAL A 19 8.82 2.51 -28.99
N TYR A 20 7.92 3.47 -29.29
CA TYR A 20 7.31 4.30 -28.25
C TYR A 20 6.47 3.46 -27.29
N ALA A 21 5.62 2.56 -27.80
CA ALA A 21 4.79 1.68 -26.98
C ALA A 21 5.60 0.70 -26.12
N SER A 22 6.77 0.23 -26.58
CA SER A 22 7.65 -0.66 -25.80
C SER A 22 8.54 0.09 -24.80
N SER A 23 8.87 1.36 -25.07
CA SER A 23 9.68 2.20 -24.17
C SER A 23 8.88 2.85 -23.04
N VAL A 24 7.56 3.04 -23.23
CA VAL A 24 6.66 3.59 -22.21
C VAL A 24 6.00 2.43 -21.46
N SER A 25 6.78 1.70 -20.68
CA SER A 25 6.23 0.90 -19.58
C SER A 25 5.92 1.89 -18.46
N VAL A 26 4.64 2.23 -18.27
CA VAL A 26 4.21 2.88 -17.03
C VAL A 26 4.29 1.81 -15.95
N ALA A 27 5.45 1.68 -15.33
CA ALA A 27 5.55 0.98 -14.06
C ALA A 27 4.78 1.83 -13.05
N THR A 28 3.50 1.53 -12.85
CA THR A 28 2.69 2.16 -11.81
C THR A 28 3.18 1.65 -10.46
N SER A 29 4.38 2.05 -10.04
CA SER A 29 4.93 1.71 -8.73
C SER A 29 4.13 2.33 -7.58
N THR A 30 3.20 3.23 -7.90
CA THR A 30 2.34 3.94 -6.95
C THR A 30 0.97 4.17 -7.57
N TYR A 31 -0.08 3.70 -6.90
CA TYR A 31 -1.47 3.88 -7.29
C TYR A 31 -1.99 5.25 -6.82
N GLN A 32 -2.68 6.00 -7.68
CA GLN A 32 -3.05 7.41 -7.45
C GLN A 32 -4.57 7.68 -7.33
N ALA A 33 -5.44 6.66 -7.37
CA ALA A 33 -6.89 6.87 -7.48
C ALA A 33 -7.72 6.03 -6.50
N GLN A 34 -7.69 6.33 -5.21
CA GLN A 34 -8.50 5.58 -4.23
C GLN A 34 -9.93 6.10 -4.16
N SER A 35 -10.93 5.24 -4.38
CA SER A 35 -12.34 5.55 -4.10
C SER A 35 -12.60 5.28 -2.62
N GLY A 36 -12.77 6.33 -1.81
CA GLY A 36 -13.24 6.26 -0.41
C GLY A 36 -12.31 5.51 0.57
N VAL A 37 -11.78 6.22 1.57
CA VAL A 37 -11.12 5.58 2.73
C VAL A 37 -11.95 5.88 3.98
N TYR A 38 -12.41 4.83 4.65
CA TYR A 38 -13.15 4.94 5.88
C TYR A 38 -12.29 4.51 7.07
N TYR A 39 -12.33 5.28 8.15
CA TYR A 39 -11.49 5.10 9.33
C TYR A 39 -12.37 4.81 10.54
N GLN A 40 -12.09 3.71 11.24
CA GLN A 40 -12.69 3.33 12.51
C GLN A 40 -11.58 3.23 13.55
N VAL A 41 -11.25 4.35 14.18
CA VAL A 41 -10.08 4.44 15.06
C VAL A 41 -10.50 4.82 16.48
N THR A 42 -9.97 4.10 17.45
CA THR A 42 -10.21 4.32 18.89
C THR A 42 -8.90 4.39 19.66
N GLY A 43 -8.97 4.77 20.95
CA GLY A 43 -7.80 4.71 21.84
C GLY A 43 -6.72 5.78 21.61
N ASN A 44 -7.11 6.95 21.08
CA ASN A 44 -6.23 8.09 20.83
C ASN A 44 -5.10 7.77 19.83
N ILE A 45 -5.42 6.98 18.81
CA ILE A 45 -4.51 6.66 17.71
C ILE A 45 -4.87 7.51 16.48
N GLY A 46 -3.87 8.00 15.76
CA GLY A 46 -4.01 8.52 14.41
C GLY A 46 -3.76 7.40 13.40
N ALA A 47 -4.53 7.34 12.32
CA ALA A 47 -4.30 6.40 11.23
C ALA A 47 -4.44 7.10 9.88
N GLN A 48 -3.51 6.82 8.96
CA GLN A 48 -3.52 7.37 7.61
C GLN A 48 -3.16 6.27 6.61
N GLY A 49 -4.02 6.01 5.64
CA GLY A 49 -3.66 5.20 4.48
C GLY A 49 -2.71 5.96 3.55
N LEU A 50 -1.58 5.34 3.18
CA LEU A 50 -0.59 5.88 2.24
C LEU A 50 -0.77 5.35 0.81
N GLY A 51 -1.83 4.57 0.56
CA GLY A 51 -2.14 4.00 -0.74
C GLY A 51 -1.40 2.70 -1.05
N PHE A 52 -1.52 2.27 -2.31
CA PHE A 52 -0.94 1.03 -2.81
C PHE A 52 0.36 1.27 -3.57
N THR A 53 1.35 0.44 -3.30
CA THR A 53 2.65 0.40 -4.01
C THR A 53 3.05 -1.02 -4.31
N VAL A 54 3.96 -1.21 -5.28
CA VAL A 54 4.54 -2.53 -5.57
C VAL A 54 5.74 -2.77 -4.65
N ALA A 55 5.74 -3.90 -3.95
CA ALA A 55 6.85 -4.33 -3.10
C ALA A 55 8.09 -4.63 -3.96
N GLN A 56 9.19 -3.91 -3.70
CA GLN A 56 10.44 -4.09 -4.43
C GLN A 56 11.30 -5.24 -3.90
N SER A 57 11.04 -5.66 -2.66
CA SER A 57 11.80 -6.70 -1.96
C SER A 57 10.87 -7.51 -1.06
N ALA A 58 11.19 -8.79 -0.89
CA ALA A 58 10.47 -9.65 0.04
C ALA A 58 10.82 -9.30 1.49
N SER A 59 9.86 -9.49 2.40
CA SER A 59 10.05 -9.38 3.84
C SER A 59 9.34 -10.52 4.54
N THR A 60 9.97 -11.10 5.55
CA THR A 60 9.27 -12.01 6.46
C THR A 60 8.28 -11.24 7.33
N ALA A 61 7.17 -11.87 7.71
CA ALA A 61 6.24 -11.28 8.67
C ALA A 61 6.94 -10.95 9.99
N LEU A 62 6.64 -9.79 10.57
CA LEU A 62 7.14 -9.46 11.91
C LEU A 62 6.38 -10.22 12.99
N ALA A 63 7.10 -10.58 14.06
CA ALA A 63 6.50 -11.16 15.25
C ALA A 63 5.44 -10.21 15.84
N GLN A 64 4.34 -10.79 16.32
CA GLN A 64 3.18 -10.07 16.85
C GLN A 64 3.08 -10.24 18.38
N PRO A 65 2.75 -9.17 19.14
CA PRO A 65 2.61 -7.79 18.70
C PRO A 65 3.94 -7.20 18.21
N CYS A 66 3.86 -6.36 17.17
CA CYS A 66 5.00 -5.60 16.70
C CYS A 66 5.54 -4.72 17.83
N THR A 67 6.85 -4.76 18.04
CA THR A 67 7.53 -3.85 18.95
C THR A 67 7.45 -2.45 18.37
N TRP A 68 6.89 -1.51 19.14
CA TRP A 68 6.78 -0.13 18.70
C TRP A 68 8.16 0.50 18.51
N SER A 69 8.37 1.13 17.36
CA SER A 69 9.56 1.94 17.07
C SER A 69 9.15 3.14 16.23
N SER A 70 9.47 4.35 16.68
CA SER A 70 9.19 5.56 15.92
C SER A 70 9.96 5.53 14.59
N GLY A 71 9.27 5.78 13.48
CA GLY A 71 9.77 5.63 12.12
C GLY A 71 9.97 4.17 11.66
N GLY A 72 9.57 3.20 12.46
CA GLY A 72 9.71 1.77 12.17
C GLY A 72 8.66 1.23 11.22
N VAL A 73 8.77 -0.07 10.93
CA VAL A 73 7.84 -0.79 10.05
C VAL A 73 7.39 -2.09 10.73
N CYS A 74 6.08 -2.33 10.72
CA CYS A 74 5.42 -3.59 11.07
C CYS A 74 4.79 -4.14 9.79
N THR A 75 4.99 -5.41 9.44
CA THR A 75 4.50 -5.93 8.18
C THR A 75 4.04 -7.38 8.27
N THR A 76 3.07 -7.72 7.41
CA THR A 76 2.77 -9.12 7.07
C THR A 76 3.95 -9.75 6.32
N ALA A 77 3.86 -11.02 5.95
CA ALA A 77 4.78 -11.56 4.97
C ALA A 77 4.59 -10.78 3.66
N VAL A 78 5.68 -10.30 3.07
CA VAL A 78 5.68 -9.55 1.81
C VAL A 78 6.45 -10.33 0.78
N THR A 79 5.84 -10.55 -0.39
CA THR A 79 6.53 -11.10 -1.56
C THR A 79 6.96 -9.98 -2.50
N ALA A 80 8.17 -10.07 -3.06
CA ALA A 80 8.62 -9.10 -4.06
C ALA A 80 7.73 -9.18 -5.31
N GLY A 81 7.26 -8.02 -5.78
CA GLY A 81 6.35 -7.89 -6.92
C GLY A 81 4.88 -7.81 -6.56
N ASP A 82 4.48 -8.19 -5.34
CA ASP A 82 3.10 -8.06 -4.90
C ASP A 82 2.77 -6.60 -4.57
N TRP A 83 1.48 -6.26 -4.67
CA TRP A 83 0.99 -4.96 -4.22
C TRP A 83 0.84 -4.95 -2.70
N VAL A 84 1.25 -3.84 -2.08
CA VAL A 84 1.13 -3.63 -0.64
C VAL A 84 0.33 -2.38 -0.36
N TYR A 85 -0.43 -2.38 0.73
CA TYR A 85 -1.09 -1.20 1.27
C TYR A 85 -0.40 -0.80 2.58
N THR A 86 -0.04 0.48 2.70
CA THR A 86 0.62 0.99 3.91
C THR A 86 -0.32 1.88 4.71
N VAL A 87 -0.40 1.64 6.02
CA VAL A 87 -1.06 2.51 6.99
C VAL A 87 0.00 3.12 7.89
N ASN A 88 0.09 4.43 7.94
CA ASN A 88 0.88 5.14 8.94
C ASN A 88 0.03 5.29 10.22
N ILE A 89 0.54 4.78 11.33
CA ILE A 89 -0.08 4.90 12.65
C ILE A 89 0.68 5.96 13.45
N THR A 90 -0.05 6.87 14.07
CA THR A 90 0.48 7.93 14.94
C THR A 90 -0.02 7.72 16.36
N LEU A 91 0.88 7.79 17.36
CA LEU A 91 0.44 7.87 18.76
C LEU A 91 0.04 9.32 19.05
N GLU A 92 -1.23 9.55 19.40
CA GLU A 92 -1.70 10.89 19.78
C GLU A 92 -1.58 11.12 21.29
N ASN A 93 -1.87 12.33 21.73
CA ASN A 93 -1.96 12.63 23.15
C ASN A 93 -3.08 11.81 23.80
N GLY A 94 -2.76 11.11 24.90
CA GLY A 94 -3.73 10.32 25.66
C GLY A 94 -3.81 8.83 25.31
N VAL A 95 -2.95 8.30 24.43
CA VAL A 95 -2.80 6.84 24.26
C VAL A 95 -2.46 6.19 25.58
N THR A 96 -3.11 5.06 25.87
CA THR A 96 -2.86 4.26 27.08
C THR A 96 -1.52 3.53 26.96
N PRO A 97 -0.51 3.83 27.80
CA PRO A 97 0.77 3.13 27.75
C PRO A 97 0.63 1.64 28.01
N GLY A 98 1.33 0.80 27.23
CA GLY A 98 1.27 -0.66 27.35
C GLY A 98 -0.01 -1.32 26.84
N ALA A 99 -1.00 -0.56 26.34
CA ALA A 99 -2.16 -1.12 25.67
C ALA A 99 -1.75 -1.74 24.33
N THR A 100 -2.40 -2.85 23.97
CA THR A 100 -2.21 -3.49 22.66
C THR A 100 -3.37 -3.12 21.75
N TYR A 101 -3.04 -2.67 20.55
CA TYR A 101 -3.98 -2.25 19.51
C TYR A 101 -3.83 -3.15 18.29
N THR A 102 -4.93 -3.34 17.58
CA THR A 102 -5.04 -4.12 16.34
C THR A 102 -5.34 -3.18 15.18
N VAL A 103 -4.45 -3.17 14.18
CA VAL A 103 -4.62 -2.46 12.91
C VAL A 103 -5.09 -3.47 11.88
N THR A 104 -6.32 -3.30 11.41
CA THR A 104 -6.92 -4.16 10.38
C THR A 104 -7.24 -3.33 9.14
N VAL A 105 -6.87 -3.86 7.98
CA VAL A 105 -7.23 -3.28 6.68
C VAL A 105 -8.17 -4.24 5.97
N SER A 106 -9.32 -3.71 5.57
CA SER A 106 -10.29 -4.39 4.71
C SER A 106 -10.46 -3.60 3.42
N TRP A 107 -10.65 -4.31 2.32
CA TRP A 107 -10.85 -3.73 1.00
C TRP A 107 -12.09 -4.33 0.33
N ASP A 108 -12.77 -3.54 -0.49
CA ASP A 108 -13.87 -4.02 -1.33
C ASP A 108 -13.38 -4.11 -2.78
N THR A 109 -13.35 -5.31 -3.33
CA THR A 109 -12.94 -5.58 -4.72
C THR A 109 -14.12 -5.68 -5.68
N GLY A 110 -15.31 -5.21 -5.28
CA GLY A 110 -16.55 -5.20 -6.07
C GLY A 110 -17.59 -6.25 -5.64
N SER A 111 -17.30 -7.04 -4.60
CA SER A 111 -18.19 -8.07 -4.06
C SER A 111 -18.43 -7.92 -2.54
N GLY A 112 -18.02 -6.79 -1.96
CA GLY A 112 -18.06 -6.53 -0.53
C GLY A 112 -16.67 -6.54 0.10
N TYR A 113 -16.60 -6.07 1.35
CA TYR A 113 -15.35 -5.95 2.09
C TYR A 113 -14.80 -7.32 2.51
N VAL A 114 -13.55 -7.57 2.16
CA VAL A 114 -12.76 -8.69 2.66
C VAL A 114 -11.53 -8.15 3.39
N GLN A 115 -11.06 -8.88 4.40
CA GLN A 115 -9.87 -8.47 5.15
C GLN A 115 -8.61 -8.72 4.31
N MET A 116 -7.82 -7.67 4.09
CA MET A 116 -6.49 -7.77 3.48
C MET A 116 -5.48 -8.30 4.49
N GLY A 117 -5.49 -7.78 5.72
CA GLY A 117 -4.63 -8.25 6.79
C GLY A 117 -4.89 -7.57 8.11
N SER A 118 -4.25 -8.09 9.16
CA SER A 118 -4.32 -7.57 10.52
C SER A 118 -2.96 -7.69 11.18
N LEU A 119 -2.52 -6.61 11.84
CA LEU A 119 -1.27 -6.50 12.57
C LEU A 119 -1.56 -5.86 13.92
N THR A 120 -0.84 -6.26 14.96
CA THR A 120 -0.99 -5.76 16.32
C THR A 120 0.28 -5.06 16.78
N PHE A 121 0.15 -4.07 17.66
CA PHE A 121 1.29 -3.46 18.34
C PHE A 121 0.94 -3.15 19.79
N THR A 122 1.95 -3.15 20.66
CA THR A 122 1.80 -2.67 22.03
C THR A 122 2.40 -1.28 22.13
N ALA A 123 1.60 -0.30 22.59
CA ALA A 123 2.07 1.06 22.82
C ALA A 123 3.22 1.06 23.85
N PRO A 124 4.26 1.88 23.65
CA PRO A 124 5.38 1.95 24.58
C PRO A 124 4.91 2.38 25.98
N LEU A 125 5.63 1.96 27.02
CA LEU A 125 5.35 2.39 28.40
C LEU A 125 5.53 3.90 28.60
N THR A 126 6.29 4.55 27.72
CA THR A 126 6.42 6.00 27.67
C THR A 126 5.97 6.46 26.28
N VAL A 127 4.75 6.98 26.18
CA VAL A 127 4.20 7.48 24.92
C VAL A 127 4.65 8.92 24.70
N THR A 128 5.25 9.17 23.54
CA THR A 128 5.49 10.53 23.04
C THR A 128 4.54 10.78 21.88
N ALA A 129 3.67 11.78 22.00
CA ALA A 129 2.72 12.13 20.96
C ALA A 129 3.44 12.54 19.66
N GLY A 130 2.87 12.16 18.52
CA GLY A 130 3.42 12.41 17.19
C GLY A 130 4.44 11.37 16.72
N GLN A 131 4.80 10.37 17.54
CA GLN A 131 5.56 9.22 17.05
C GLN A 131 4.72 8.42 16.06
N THR A 132 5.35 7.98 14.97
CA THR A 132 4.68 7.22 13.92
C THR A 132 5.35 5.89 13.63
N MET A 133 4.60 4.93 13.11
CA MET A 133 5.11 3.64 12.63
C MET A 133 4.28 3.18 11.43
N ASN A 134 4.92 2.62 10.41
CA ASN A 134 4.23 2.13 9.22
C ASN A 134 3.80 0.67 9.40
N PHE A 135 2.57 0.36 8.99
CA PHE A 135 1.98 -0.96 8.97
C PHE A 135 1.73 -1.35 7.52
N VAL A 136 2.44 -2.36 7.04
CA VAL A 136 2.44 -2.76 5.62
C VAL A 136 1.75 -4.10 5.46
N PHE A 137 0.69 -4.09 4.66
CA PHE A 137 -0.17 -5.24 4.38
C PHE A 137 0.03 -5.68 2.94
N ASP A 138 0.49 -6.92 2.76
CA ASP A 138 0.59 -7.55 1.45
C ASP A 138 -0.79 -7.99 0.97
N THR A 139 -1.09 -7.70 -0.29
CA THR A 139 -2.28 -8.20 -0.98
C THR A 139 -2.14 -9.66 -1.44
N GLY A 140 -0.92 -10.18 -1.49
CA GLY A 140 -0.58 -11.52 -1.98
C GLY A 140 -0.73 -11.68 -3.49
N SER A 141 -0.73 -10.57 -4.24
CA SER A 141 -0.96 -10.57 -5.68
C SER A 141 -0.12 -9.52 -6.40
N THR A 142 0.50 -9.97 -7.50
CA THR A 142 1.14 -9.11 -8.52
C THR A 142 0.10 -8.44 -9.44
N SER A 143 -1.10 -9.01 -9.54
CA SER A 143 -2.24 -8.41 -10.24
C SER A 143 -3.01 -7.49 -9.30
N PHE A 144 -3.40 -6.31 -9.78
CA PHE A 144 -4.10 -5.34 -8.94
C PHE A 144 -5.26 -4.71 -9.69
N ASN A 145 -6.44 -4.89 -9.11
CA ASN A 145 -7.62 -4.13 -9.45
C ASN A 145 -7.88 -3.14 -8.33
N ALA A 146 -8.10 -1.89 -8.69
CA ALA A 146 -8.45 -0.84 -7.76
C ALA A 146 -9.65 -1.25 -6.90
N PRO A 147 -9.53 -1.23 -5.56
CA PRO A 147 -10.67 -1.49 -4.70
C PRO A 147 -11.66 -0.31 -4.78
N VAL A 148 -12.94 -0.62 -4.64
CA VAL A 148 -14.02 0.38 -4.62
C VAL A 148 -14.11 1.12 -3.28
N GLY A 149 -13.49 0.57 -2.24
CA GLY A 149 -13.41 1.15 -0.90
C GLY A 149 -12.35 0.48 -0.03
N ILE A 150 -11.78 1.24 0.91
CA ILE A 150 -10.90 0.72 1.97
C ILE A 150 -11.45 1.11 3.34
N VAL A 151 -11.43 0.17 4.28
CA VAL A 151 -11.71 0.41 5.70
C VAL A 151 -10.43 0.12 6.49
N ILE A 152 -10.00 1.11 7.29
CA ILE A 152 -8.91 0.98 8.25
C ILE A 152 -9.52 1.01 9.65
N THR A 153 -9.36 -0.07 10.39
CA THR A 153 -9.83 -0.19 11.78
C THR A 153 -8.64 -0.26 12.72
N VAL A 154 -8.66 0.55 13.79
CA VAL A 154 -7.67 0.52 14.87
C VAL A 154 -8.38 0.52 16.22
N ALA A 155 -8.23 -0.57 16.97
CA ALA A 155 -8.87 -0.78 18.27
C ALA A 155 -8.01 -1.62 19.22
#